data_AF-G2XIM9-F1
#
_entry.id   AF-G2XIM9-F1
#
_cell.length_a   1.000
_cell.length_b   1.000
_cell.length_c   1.000
_cell.angle_alpha   90.00
_cell.angle_beta   90.00
_cell.angle_gamma   90.00
#
_symmetry.space_group_name_H-M   'P 1'
#
loop_
_entity.id
_entity.type
_entity.pdbx_description
1 polymer ?
#
loop_
_entity_poly.entity_id
_entity_poly.type
_entity_poly.pdbx_seq_one_letter_code
_entity_poly.pdbx_strand_id
1 'polypeptide(L)'
;MHPLFQPPDDTSLSSLLDTFPCREPQIRSLTNLIAPTSAPCRNIVLHGTEATGKSAIVEALLRQLASPHAGSDRRSIGDNYAIMNSIQCITARHLFERTLNAVVDALGWHTRPRACETTAQLAVELSKMLKDGQSQPPHSRFVLVFDSIDRQREAPHTLLPALARLPELAYPQIPSLTCVFILTTPPAGFLRTSFVPHIHFPNYSKPDYVKIMAPSIPAPVPNTTEDDMKFLWPRFCAAVHDALAVSASRTLPALRRACDILWPRFTAPVAAGTHGAREFSKLLIHARVHLQDESILNPSIIALRPTANAANAANTSSSTTATTTTTPSKGQTPTRTTAKAVPTQQTTPDLASLLPTTARLLLLAAYLASHNATRHDLALFSTYHHGRRKRRGGGFAAPRSGTGRGAKQQHRKIARKLLGAHAFVLERMLAIFAAVRAEWADGGGGATLRLLVRVGVSGDVTDRGGKWRINVGWDVIRGVGRSIGVEVEEWLID
;
A
#
# COMPACT_ATOMS: atom_id res chain seq x y z
N MET A 1 12.69 18.71 -50.84
CA MET A 1 11.78 17.65 -50.37
C MET A 1 12.07 17.42 -48.90
N HIS A 2 11.19 17.83 -47.99
CA HIS A 2 11.34 17.49 -46.57
C HIS A 2 10.98 16.01 -46.37
N PRO A 3 11.73 15.26 -45.54
CA PRO A 3 11.42 13.86 -45.29
C PRO A 3 10.03 13.73 -44.64
N LEU A 4 9.22 12.79 -45.12
CA LEU A 4 7.88 12.47 -44.59
C LEU A 4 7.94 11.93 -43.15
N PHE A 5 9.11 11.48 -42.71
CA PHE A 5 9.37 10.98 -41.37
C PHE A 5 10.61 11.68 -40.83
N GLN A 6 10.45 12.44 -39.74
CA GLN A 6 11.56 13.04 -39.02
C GLN A 6 11.53 12.48 -37.59
N PRO A 7 12.58 11.78 -37.14
CA PRO A 7 12.65 11.32 -35.76
C PRO A 7 12.65 12.53 -34.81
N PRO A 8 12.19 12.35 -33.56
CA PRO A 8 12.12 13.42 -32.57
C PRO A 8 13.52 13.99 -32.33
N ASP A 9 13.60 15.31 -32.26
CA ASP A 9 14.86 16.02 -32.07
C ASP A 9 15.24 15.85 -30.59
N ASP A 10 16.41 15.29 -30.31
CA ASP A 10 16.88 14.98 -28.95
C ASP A 10 16.92 16.23 -28.04
N THR A 11 16.98 17.43 -28.62
CA THR A 11 16.95 18.72 -27.91
C THR A 11 15.62 18.96 -27.19
N SER A 12 14.49 18.64 -27.82
CA SER A 12 13.15 18.79 -27.22
C SER A 12 12.91 17.80 -26.06
N LEU A 13 13.44 16.58 -26.21
CA LEU A 13 13.27 15.50 -25.24
C LEU A 13 14.29 15.54 -24.10
N SER A 14 15.38 16.31 -24.24
CA SER A 14 16.48 16.40 -23.26
C SER A 14 15.99 16.65 -21.82
N SER A 15 15.12 17.64 -21.64
CA SER A 15 14.53 17.98 -20.33
C SER A 15 13.72 16.83 -19.71
N LEU A 16 13.04 16.02 -20.54
CA LEU A 16 12.27 14.88 -20.08
C LEU A 16 13.15 13.67 -19.77
N LEU A 17 14.22 13.48 -20.56
CA LEU A 17 15.24 12.46 -20.34
C LEU A 17 16.03 12.72 -19.05
N ASP A 18 16.29 13.99 -18.74
CA ASP A 18 16.92 14.40 -17.48
C ASP A 18 15.99 14.17 -16.28
N THR A 19 14.70 14.46 -16.44
CA THR A 19 13.69 14.26 -15.38
C THR A 19 13.41 12.79 -15.11
N PHE A 20 13.40 11.95 -16.16
CA PHE A 20 13.10 10.52 -16.10
C PHE A 20 14.25 9.66 -16.64
N PRO A 21 15.34 9.50 -15.87
CA PRO A 21 16.44 8.66 -16.30
C PRO A 21 16.01 7.20 -16.44
N CYS A 22 16.74 6.45 -17.28
CA CYS A 22 16.51 5.03 -17.57
C CYS A 22 15.21 4.70 -18.34
N ARG A 23 14.53 5.72 -18.90
CA ARG A 23 13.28 5.55 -19.67
C ARG A 23 13.34 6.08 -21.09
N GLU A 24 14.53 6.37 -21.57
CA GLU A 24 14.81 6.86 -22.93
C GLU A 24 14.13 6.07 -24.06
N PRO A 25 14.20 4.73 -24.12
CA PRO A 25 13.56 4.00 -25.21
C PRO A 25 12.04 4.12 -25.16
N GLN A 26 11.43 4.05 -23.98
CA GLN A 26 9.98 4.22 -23.84
C GLN A 26 9.52 5.63 -24.22
N ILE A 27 10.25 6.65 -23.79
CA ILE A 27 9.96 8.06 -24.09
C ILE A 27 10.04 8.31 -25.59
N ARG A 28 11.10 7.84 -26.25
CA ARG A 28 11.26 7.96 -27.71
C ARG A 28 10.16 7.22 -28.46
N SER A 29 9.87 5.96 -28.09
CA SER A 29 8.78 5.20 -28.71
C SER A 29 7.44 5.90 -28.56
N LEU A 30 7.13 6.40 -27.36
CA LEU A 30 5.86 7.05 -27.07
C LEU A 30 5.72 8.38 -27.83
N THR A 31 6.80 9.17 -27.91
CA THR A 31 6.86 10.39 -28.72
C THR A 31 6.62 10.10 -30.20
N ASN A 32 7.25 9.05 -30.73
CA ASN A 32 7.08 8.64 -32.13
C ASN A 32 5.64 8.25 -32.48
N LEU A 33 4.91 7.64 -31.56
CA LEU A 33 3.53 7.18 -31.80
C LEU A 33 2.48 8.29 -31.62
N ILE A 34 2.81 9.32 -30.83
CA ILE A 34 1.92 10.44 -30.50
C ILE A 34 2.10 11.60 -31.49
N ALA A 35 3.32 11.85 -31.99
CA ALA A 35 3.62 12.97 -32.86
C ALA A 35 2.81 12.93 -34.18
N PRO A 36 2.17 14.04 -34.58
CA PRO A 36 1.30 14.09 -35.77
C PRO A 36 2.05 13.89 -37.09
N THR A 37 3.34 14.22 -37.13
CA THR A 37 4.22 14.10 -38.31
C THR A 37 4.95 12.77 -38.41
N SER A 38 4.73 11.85 -37.47
CA SER A 38 5.42 10.55 -37.38
C SER A 38 4.49 9.43 -37.88
N ALA A 39 4.55 8.22 -37.30
CA ALA A 39 3.65 7.10 -37.54
C ALA A 39 2.53 7.08 -36.48
N PRO A 40 1.43 7.83 -36.66
CA PRO A 40 0.47 8.03 -35.61
C PRO A 40 -0.43 6.80 -35.43
N CYS A 41 -0.60 6.37 -34.17
CA CYS A 41 -1.46 5.24 -33.83
C CYS A 41 -2.77 5.72 -33.19
N ARG A 42 -3.89 5.09 -33.56
CA ARG A 42 -5.22 5.39 -32.97
C ARG A 42 -5.34 4.93 -31.52
N ASN A 43 -4.75 3.78 -31.21
CA ASN A 43 -4.70 3.24 -29.87
C ASN A 43 -3.24 2.98 -29.49
N ILE A 44 -2.87 3.26 -28.24
CA ILE A 44 -1.55 2.97 -27.68
C ILE A 44 -1.75 2.36 -26.30
N VAL A 45 -1.00 1.31 -25.98
CA VAL A 45 -1.14 0.61 -24.70
C VAL A 45 0.19 0.64 -23.97
N LEU A 46 0.17 1.26 -22.79
CA LEU A 46 1.33 1.35 -21.90
C LEU A 46 1.09 0.39 -20.73
N HIS A 47 1.97 -0.59 -20.56
CA HIS A 47 1.82 -1.58 -19.50
C HIS A 47 3.11 -1.78 -18.70
N GLY A 48 2.95 -2.08 -17.42
CA GLY A 48 4.07 -2.31 -16.50
C GLY A 48 3.60 -2.21 -15.06
N THR A 49 4.37 -2.70 -14.11
CA THR A 49 3.96 -2.70 -12.69
C THR A 49 3.75 -1.28 -12.14
N GLU A 50 3.15 -1.18 -10.95
CA GLU A 50 3.00 0.09 -10.24
C GLU A 50 4.37 0.75 -9.99
N ALA A 51 4.41 2.09 -9.92
CA ALA A 51 5.62 2.87 -9.64
C ALA A 51 6.75 2.80 -10.70
N THR A 52 6.43 2.40 -11.93
CA THR A 52 7.37 2.41 -13.08
C THR A 52 7.48 3.77 -13.79
N GLY A 53 6.72 4.78 -13.35
CA GLY A 53 6.73 6.15 -13.88
C GLY A 53 5.80 6.40 -15.07
N LYS A 54 5.00 5.41 -15.50
CA LYS A 54 4.11 5.50 -16.68
C LYS A 54 3.27 6.78 -16.72
N SER A 55 2.45 7.01 -15.70
CA SER A 55 1.54 8.17 -15.65
C SER A 55 2.30 9.49 -15.63
N ALA A 56 3.38 9.59 -14.84
CA ALA A 56 4.20 10.79 -14.75
C ALA A 56 4.93 11.11 -16.07
N ILE A 57 5.41 10.10 -16.79
CA ILE A 57 6.08 10.27 -18.09
C ILE A 57 5.10 10.72 -19.16
N VAL A 58 3.90 10.11 -19.22
CA VAL A 58 2.86 10.51 -20.18
C VAL A 58 2.41 11.95 -19.92
N GLU A 59 2.17 12.29 -18.66
CA GLU A 59 1.74 13.62 -18.27
C GLU A 59 2.82 14.67 -18.56
N ALA A 60 4.10 14.38 -18.24
CA ALA A 60 5.21 15.27 -18.55
C ALA A 60 5.41 15.44 -20.06
N LEU A 61 5.28 14.37 -20.84
CA LEU A 61 5.43 14.45 -22.29
C LEU A 61 4.32 15.29 -22.92
N LEU A 62 3.06 15.05 -22.53
CA LEU A 62 1.94 15.82 -23.05
C LEU A 62 2.05 17.31 -22.68
N ARG A 63 2.49 17.62 -21.45
CA ARG A 63 2.79 19.01 -21.05
C ARG A 63 3.85 19.65 -21.92
N GLN A 64 4.92 18.93 -22.25
CA GLN A 64 5.98 19.46 -23.14
C GLN A 64 5.48 19.67 -24.56
N LEU A 65 4.71 18.72 -25.10
CA LEU A 65 4.12 18.82 -26.44
C LEU A 65 2.98 19.86 -26.55
N ALA A 66 2.41 20.26 -25.42
CA ALA A 66 1.43 21.34 -25.32
C ALA A 66 2.07 22.73 -25.19
N SER A 67 3.35 22.81 -24.78
CA SER A 67 3.99 24.10 -24.50
C SER A 67 4.13 24.99 -25.77
N PRO A 68 3.88 26.31 -25.65
CA PRO A 68 3.79 27.23 -26.80
C PRO A 68 5.14 27.49 -27.50
N HIS A 69 6.27 27.10 -26.89
CA HIS A 69 7.60 27.19 -27.52
C HIS A 69 7.83 26.14 -28.62
N ALA A 70 6.95 25.15 -28.76
CA ALA A 70 6.93 24.23 -29.89
C ALA A 70 6.22 24.80 -31.14
N GLY A 71 5.85 26.10 -31.14
CA GLY A 71 5.12 26.75 -32.23
C GLY A 71 5.84 26.82 -33.59
N SER A 72 7.15 26.56 -33.66
CA SER A 72 7.87 26.37 -34.93
C SER A 72 7.86 24.91 -35.42
N ASP A 73 7.59 23.96 -34.53
CA ASP A 73 7.63 22.53 -34.82
C ASP A 73 6.24 22.04 -35.18
N ARG A 74 6.13 21.44 -36.37
CA ARG A 74 4.94 20.71 -36.87
C ARG A 74 4.48 19.55 -35.97
N ARG A 75 5.12 19.36 -34.81
CA ARG A 75 4.94 18.27 -33.84
C ARG A 75 4.15 18.70 -32.60
N SER A 76 3.88 19.99 -32.42
CA SER A 76 3.10 20.50 -31.28
C SER A 76 1.66 20.00 -31.35
N ILE A 77 1.16 19.52 -30.20
CA ILE A 77 -0.22 19.05 -30.05
C ILE A 77 -1.12 20.19 -29.54
N GLY A 78 -0.52 21.24 -28.95
CA GLY A 78 -1.25 22.28 -28.24
C GLY A 78 -1.96 21.71 -27.01
N ASP A 79 -2.95 22.44 -26.47
CA ASP A 79 -3.76 21.99 -25.32
C ASP A 79 -4.77 20.87 -25.68
N ASN A 80 -4.57 20.16 -26.80
CA ASN A 80 -5.45 19.11 -27.31
C ASN A 80 -5.19 17.75 -26.65
N TYR A 81 -5.13 17.71 -25.33
CA TYR A 81 -5.05 16.46 -24.60
C TYR A 81 -5.90 16.47 -23.34
N ALA A 82 -6.40 15.31 -22.97
CA ALA A 82 -7.15 15.11 -21.73
C ALA A 82 -6.63 13.85 -21.02
N ILE A 83 -6.33 13.98 -19.72
CA ILE A 83 -5.82 12.88 -18.89
C ILE A 83 -6.87 12.50 -17.87
N MET A 84 -7.35 11.26 -17.96
CA MET A 84 -8.40 10.72 -17.12
C MET A 84 -7.89 9.64 -16.18
N ASN A 85 -8.05 9.87 -14.87
CA ASN A 85 -7.75 8.88 -13.86
C ASN A 85 -8.95 7.93 -13.65
N SER A 86 -8.83 6.72 -14.18
CA SER A 86 -9.90 5.72 -14.15
C SER A 86 -10.15 5.16 -12.75
N ILE A 87 -9.17 5.24 -11.83
CA ILE A 87 -9.32 4.79 -10.43
C ILE A 87 -10.37 5.63 -9.70
N GLN A 88 -10.45 6.92 -10.04
CA GLN A 88 -11.41 7.84 -9.44
C GLN A 88 -12.83 7.66 -10.00
N CYS A 89 -13.00 6.85 -11.05
CA CYS A 89 -14.25 6.61 -11.72
C CYS A 89 -14.79 5.24 -11.34
N ILE A 90 -15.83 5.17 -10.50
CA ILE A 90 -16.33 3.89 -9.97
C ILE A 90 -17.02 3.09 -11.10
N THR A 91 -17.93 3.73 -11.83
CA THR A 91 -18.76 3.13 -12.88
C THR A 91 -18.35 3.59 -14.29
N ALA A 92 -18.76 2.86 -15.33
CA ALA A 92 -18.54 3.26 -16.72
C ALA A 92 -19.18 4.61 -17.08
N ARG A 93 -20.40 4.88 -16.59
CA ARG A 93 -21.07 6.18 -16.75
C ARG A 93 -20.24 7.33 -16.17
N HIS A 94 -19.72 7.14 -14.96
CA HIS A 94 -18.88 8.15 -14.30
C HIS A 94 -17.61 8.44 -15.11
N LEU A 95 -17.00 7.39 -15.70
CA LEU A 95 -15.85 7.54 -16.59
C LEU A 95 -16.22 8.35 -17.85
N PHE A 96 -17.36 8.07 -18.49
CA PHE A 96 -17.78 8.78 -19.71
C PHE A 96 -18.07 10.26 -19.45
N GLU A 97 -18.81 10.58 -18.39
CA GLU A 97 -19.12 11.96 -17.99
C GLU A 97 -17.84 12.75 -17.64
N ARG A 98 -16.93 12.14 -16.86
CA ARG A 98 -15.62 12.74 -16.54
C ARG A 98 -14.77 12.98 -17.79
N THR A 99 -14.75 12.01 -18.70
CA THR A 99 -14.01 12.11 -19.97
C THR A 99 -14.53 13.28 -20.80
N LEU A 100 -15.84 13.42 -20.93
CA LEU A 100 -16.43 14.54 -21.67
C LEU A 100 -16.09 15.88 -21.02
N ASN A 101 -16.24 16.01 -19.70
CA ASN A 101 -15.90 17.25 -19.01
C ASN A 101 -14.42 17.63 -19.19
N ALA A 102 -13.51 16.66 -19.14
CA ALA A 102 -12.10 16.92 -19.40
C ALA A 102 -11.81 17.36 -20.84
N VAL A 103 -12.55 16.82 -21.82
CA VAL A 103 -12.44 17.25 -23.23
C VAL A 103 -13.07 18.63 -23.43
N VAL A 104 -14.16 18.94 -22.73
CA VAL A 104 -14.76 20.29 -22.69
C VAL A 104 -13.75 21.30 -22.18
N ASP A 105 -13.09 21.00 -21.06
CA ASP A 105 -12.09 21.88 -20.44
C ASP A 105 -10.87 22.07 -21.36
N ALA A 106 -10.37 20.98 -21.98
CA ALA A 106 -9.22 21.02 -22.88
C ALA A 106 -9.49 21.81 -24.18
N LEU A 107 -10.69 21.65 -24.77
CA LEU A 107 -11.08 22.37 -25.99
C LEU A 107 -11.65 23.77 -25.71
N GLY A 108 -11.85 24.13 -24.44
CA GLY A 108 -12.57 25.34 -24.05
C GLY A 108 -14.00 25.38 -24.60
N TRP A 109 -14.69 24.24 -24.65
CA TRP A 109 -16.00 24.12 -25.28
C TRP A 109 -17.11 24.76 -24.43
N HIS A 110 -17.91 25.67 -24.99
CA HIS A 110 -18.81 26.52 -24.19
C HIS A 110 -20.16 25.85 -23.87
N THR A 111 -20.51 24.76 -24.57
CA THR A 111 -21.81 24.08 -24.38
C THR A 111 -21.67 22.91 -23.43
N ARG A 112 -22.58 22.77 -22.45
CA ARG A 112 -22.58 21.61 -21.57
C ARG A 112 -22.88 20.33 -22.37
N PRO A 113 -22.02 19.30 -22.28
CA PRO A 113 -22.26 18.04 -22.98
C PRO A 113 -23.47 17.32 -22.39
N ARG A 114 -24.15 16.51 -23.22
CA ARG A 114 -25.24 15.65 -22.77
C ARG A 114 -24.69 14.54 -21.87
N ALA A 115 -25.48 14.10 -20.90
CA ALA A 115 -25.11 12.94 -20.08
C ALA A 115 -24.96 11.69 -20.97
N CYS A 116 -23.80 11.03 -20.88
CA CYS A 116 -23.47 9.86 -21.68
C CYS A 116 -23.49 8.59 -20.83
N GLU A 117 -24.41 7.69 -21.15
CA GLU A 117 -24.57 6.39 -20.46
C GLU A 117 -23.90 5.26 -21.24
N THR A 118 -23.69 5.44 -22.55
CA THR A 118 -23.10 4.43 -23.44
C THR A 118 -21.87 4.95 -24.18
N THR A 119 -20.97 4.05 -24.57
CA THR A 119 -19.79 4.40 -25.37
C THR A 119 -20.16 4.97 -26.74
N ALA A 120 -21.29 4.58 -27.32
CA ALA A 120 -21.79 5.15 -28.58
C ALA A 120 -22.18 6.62 -28.42
N GLN A 121 -22.88 6.98 -27.35
CA GLN A 121 -23.21 8.39 -27.05
C GLN A 121 -21.94 9.22 -26.82
N LEU A 122 -20.97 8.66 -26.07
CA LEU A 122 -19.66 9.28 -25.90
C LEU A 122 -18.98 9.55 -27.24
N ALA A 123 -18.95 8.57 -28.15
CA ALA A 123 -18.34 8.72 -29.47
C ALA A 123 -19.02 9.82 -30.31
N VAL A 124 -20.36 9.92 -30.26
CA VAL A 124 -21.13 10.96 -30.98
C VAL A 124 -20.80 12.35 -30.44
N GLU A 125 -20.84 12.55 -29.12
CA GLU A 125 -20.54 13.87 -28.52
C GLU A 125 -19.07 14.28 -28.76
N LEU A 126 -18.12 13.35 -28.61
CA LEU A 126 -16.72 13.61 -28.96
C LEU A 126 -16.57 13.97 -30.44
N SER A 127 -17.31 13.31 -31.33
CA SER A 127 -17.25 13.61 -32.76
C SER A 127 -17.81 14.99 -33.10
N LYS A 128 -18.78 15.48 -32.34
CA LYS A 128 -19.32 16.84 -32.50
C LYS A 128 -18.29 17.87 -32.07
N MET A 129 -17.75 17.72 -30.85
CA MET A 129 -16.79 18.66 -30.27
C MET A 129 -15.48 18.74 -31.07
N LEU A 130 -14.98 17.59 -31.56
CA LEU A 130 -13.73 17.52 -32.31
C LEU A 130 -13.87 17.91 -33.79
N LYS A 131 -15.10 17.95 -34.35
CA LYS A 131 -15.37 18.53 -35.69
C LYS A 131 -15.40 20.05 -35.63
N ASP A 132 -16.18 20.58 -34.69
CA ASP A 132 -16.40 22.02 -34.59
C ASP A 132 -15.13 22.74 -34.07
N GLY A 133 -14.28 22.02 -33.34
CA GLY A 133 -12.94 22.44 -32.96
C GLY A 133 -11.91 22.49 -34.10
N GLN A 134 -12.23 22.07 -35.33
CA GLN A 134 -11.32 22.09 -36.50
C GLN A 134 -11.02 23.48 -37.08
N SER A 135 -11.19 24.55 -36.29
CA SER A 135 -10.53 25.83 -36.58
C SER A 135 -9.00 25.77 -36.35
N GLN A 136 -8.50 24.60 -35.92
CA GLN A 136 -7.10 24.29 -35.68
C GLN A 136 -6.33 23.93 -36.96
N PRO A 137 -4.99 24.10 -36.98
CA PRO A 137 -4.16 23.89 -38.16
C PRO A 137 -4.33 22.48 -38.76
N PRO A 138 -4.11 22.32 -40.08
CA PRO A 138 -4.10 20.99 -40.70
C PRO A 138 -3.10 20.11 -39.95
N HIS A 139 -3.53 18.91 -39.55
CA HIS A 139 -2.78 17.91 -38.76
C HIS A 139 -2.81 18.02 -37.23
N SER A 140 -3.71 18.81 -36.61
CA SER A 140 -3.90 18.76 -35.15
C SER A 140 -4.47 17.41 -34.70
N ARG A 141 -3.97 16.89 -33.56
CA ARG A 141 -4.32 15.59 -32.99
C ARG A 141 -4.83 15.75 -31.57
N PHE A 142 -5.92 15.08 -31.22
CA PHE A 142 -6.41 15.05 -29.85
C PHE A 142 -5.97 13.76 -29.15
N VAL A 143 -5.31 13.88 -28.00
CA VAL A 143 -4.81 12.73 -27.22
C VAL A 143 -5.64 12.55 -25.96
N LEU A 144 -6.35 11.42 -25.88
CA LEU A 144 -7.11 11.04 -24.70
C LEU A 144 -6.38 9.93 -23.94
N VAL A 145 -6.01 10.19 -22.68
CA VAL A 145 -5.29 9.24 -21.83
C VAL A 145 -6.22 8.68 -20.77
N PHE A 146 -6.34 7.35 -20.72
CA PHE A 146 -6.99 6.63 -19.63
C PHE A 146 -5.93 6.03 -18.72
N ASP A 147 -5.66 6.69 -17.59
CA ASP A 147 -4.74 6.21 -16.59
C ASP A 147 -5.37 5.09 -15.74
N SER A 148 -4.61 4.02 -15.52
CA SER A 148 -4.91 2.90 -14.62
C SER A 148 -6.31 2.30 -14.83
N ILE A 149 -6.67 2.09 -16.10
CA ILE A 149 -8.01 1.60 -16.49
C ILE A 149 -8.30 0.17 -16.01
N ASP A 150 -7.25 -0.60 -15.68
CA ASP A 150 -7.34 -1.93 -15.07
C ASP A 150 -7.82 -1.90 -13.61
N ARG A 151 -7.67 -0.78 -12.91
CA ARG A 151 -8.00 -0.64 -11.48
C ARG A 151 -9.38 -0.04 -11.21
N GLN A 152 -10.21 0.10 -12.25
CA GLN A 152 -11.58 0.53 -12.08
C GLN A 152 -12.39 -0.52 -11.30
N ARG A 153 -13.19 -0.07 -10.32
CA ARG A 153 -13.88 -0.96 -9.37
C ARG A 153 -15.00 -1.78 -10.04
N GLU A 154 -15.88 -1.12 -10.78
CA GLU A 154 -17.05 -1.73 -11.41
C GLU A 154 -16.98 -1.63 -12.94
N ALA A 155 -15.86 -2.06 -13.53
CA ALA A 155 -15.68 -2.05 -14.98
C ALA A 155 -16.42 -3.24 -15.63
N PRO A 156 -17.40 -3.01 -16.52
CA PRO A 156 -17.97 -4.09 -17.30
C PRO A 156 -16.91 -4.64 -18.26
N HIS A 157 -16.92 -5.96 -18.49
CA HIS A 157 -15.96 -6.64 -19.36
C HIS A 157 -15.96 -6.12 -20.81
N THR A 158 -17.03 -5.44 -21.23
CA THR A 158 -17.18 -4.80 -22.53
C THR A 158 -16.56 -3.40 -22.61
N LEU A 159 -16.25 -2.75 -21.48
CA LEU A 159 -15.81 -1.36 -21.44
C LEU A 159 -14.50 -1.13 -22.20
N LEU A 160 -13.47 -1.91 -21.89
CA LEU A 160 -12.16 -1.75 -22.48
C LEU A 160 -12.16 -2.05 -23.98
N PRO A 161 -12.79 -3.14 -24.48
CA PRO A 161 -12.99 -3.34 -25.91
C PRO A 161 -13.78 -2.22 -26.59
N ALA A 162 -14.81 -1.68 -25.92
CA ALA A 162 -15.60 -0.58 -26.47
C ALA A 162 -14.79 0.72 -26.59
N LEU A 163 -13.99 1.05 -25.58
CA LEU A 163 -13.08 2.20 -25.59
C LEU A 163 -11.95 2.04 -26.61
N ALA A 164 -11.40 0.82 -26.76
CA ALA A 164 -10.40 0.56 -27.78
C ALA A 164 -10.95 0.79 -29.20
N ARG A 165 -12.25 0.58 -29.44
CA ARG A 165 -12.90 0.86 -30.73
C ARG A 165 -13.44 2.28 -30.84
N LEU A 166 -13.33 3.12 -29.82
CA LEU A 166 -13.84 4.49 -29.84
C LEU A 166 -13.24 5.31 -31.00
N PRO A 167 -11.92 5.25 -31.30
CA PRO A 167 -11.36 5.92 -32.47
C PRO A 167 -11.85 5.38 -33.82
N GLU A 168 -12.42 4.17 -33.87
CA GLU A 168 -13.04 3.57 -35.07
C GLU A 168 -14.50 3.98 -35.19
N LEU A 169 -15.26 3.92 -34.09
CA LEU A 169 -16.68 4.29 -34.05
C LEU A 169 -16.90 5.76 -34.41
N ALA A 170 -15.91 6.59 -34.12
CA ALA A 170 -15.94 7.99 -34.48
C ALA A 170 -15.37 8.30 -35.87
N TYR A 171 -15.01 7.28 -36.67
CA TYR A 171 -14.58 7.41 -38.06
C TYR A 171 -15.82 7.45 -38.99
N PRO A 172 -15.89 8.30 -40.05
CA PRO A 172 -14.83 9.10 -40.71
C PRO A 172 -14.56 10.48 -40.11
N GLN A 173 -15.20 10.78 -38.99
CA GLN A 173 -15.43 12.13 -38.51
C GLN A 173 -14.34 12.66 -37.56
N ILE A 174 -13.56 11.75 -36.97
CA ILE A 174 -12.41 12.05 -36.12
C ILE A 174 -11.17 11.31 -36.64
N PRO A 175 -10.48 11.81 -37.69
CA PRO A 175 -9.22 11.22 -38.15
C PRO A 175 -8.06 11.42 -37.15
N SER A 176 -8.26 12.26 -36.15
CA SER A 176 -7.20 12.82 -35.30
C SER A 176 -7.28 12.41 -33.82
N LEU A 177 -8.06 11.41 -33.43
CA LEU A 177 -8.11 10.93 -32.04
C LEU A 177 -7.11 9.79 -31.78
N THR A 178 -6.29 9.96 -30.74
CA THR A 178 -5.51 8.87 -30.12
C THR A 178 -6.02 8.58 -28.72
N CYS A 179 -6.29 7.31 -28.44
CA CYS A 179 -6.51 6.83 -27.09
C CYS A 179 -5.23 6.15 -26.55
N VAL A 180 -4.75 6.60 -25.40
CA VAL A 180 -3.62 5.99 -24.67
C VAL A 180 -4.17 5.29 -23.43
N PHE A 181 -3.94 3.99 -23.31
CA PHE A 181 -4.39 3.19 -22.18
C PHE A 181 -3.19 2.83 -21.30
N ILE A 182 -3.22 3.25 -20.03
CA ILE A 182 -2.20 2.88 -19.03
C ILE A 182 -2.74 1.74 -18.17
N LEU A 183 -1.98 0.65 -18.08
CA LEU A 183 -2.36 -0.59 -17.41
C LEU A 183 -1.23 -1.08 -16.50
N THR A 184 -1.57 -1.78 -15.42
CA THR A 184 -0.56 -2.52 -14.64
C THR A 184 -0.09 -3.77 -15.40
N THR A 185 -1.05 -4.56 -15.88
CA THR A 185 -0.80 -5.80 -16.61
C THR A 185 -1.79 -5.91 -17.77
N PRO A 186 -1.35 -6.23 -19.00
CA PRO A 186 -2.26 -6.40 -20.12
C PRO A 186 -3.13 -7.66 -19.88
N PRO A 187 -4.46 -7.57 -19.85
CA PRO A 187 -5.31 -8.75 -19.72
C PRO A 187 -5.24 -9.61 -20.98
N ALA A 188 -5.45 -10.93 -20.82
CA ALA A 188 -5.35 -11.90 -21.92
C ALA A 188 -6.25 -11.58 -23.14
N GLY A 189 -7.31 -10.79 -22.94
CA GLY A 189 -8.20 -10.32 -24.01
C GLY A 189 -7.54 -9.39 -25.04
N PHE A 190 -6.37 -8.82 -24.76
CA PHE A 190 -5.64 -7.96 -25.72
C PHE A 190 -5.15 -8.71 -26.97
N LEU A 191 -4.99 -10.03 -26.90
CA LEU A 191 -4.70 -10.85 -28.09
C LEU A 191 -5.86 -10.86 -29.10
N ARG A 192 -7.07 -10.46 -28.69
CA ARG A 192 -8.27 -10.40 -29.54
C ARG A 192 -8.46 -9.03 -30.20
N THR A 193 -7.72 -8.01 -29.77
CA THR A 193 -7.75 -6.67 -30.38
C THR A 193 -6.68 -6.56 -31.46
N SER A 194 -7.08 -6.11 -32.66
CA SER A 194 -6.17 -6.01 -33.81
C SER A 194 -5.18 -4.85 -33.66
N PHE A 195 -3.89 -5.12 -33.90
CA PHE A 195 -2.80 -4.17 -34.19
C PHE A 195 -2.67 -2.92 -33.29
N VAL A 196 -2.73 -3.09 -31.96
CA VAL A 196 -2.42 -2.00 -31.02
C VAL A 196 -0.94 -2.06 -30.59
N PRO A 197 -0.15 -0.98 -30.74
CA PRO A 197 1.23 -0.94 -30.24
C PRO A 197 1.26 -1.00 -28.71
N HIS A 198 2.06 -1.92 -28.19
CA HIS A 198 2.31 -2.09 -26.76
C HIS A 198 3.69 -1.54 -26.40
N ILE A 199 3.74 -0.61 -25.44
CA ILE A 199 4.97 -0.13 -24.84
C ILE A 199 5.06 -0.69 -23.42
N HIS A 200 6.06 -1.55 -23.22
CA HIS A 200 6.34 -2.14 -21.92
C HIS A 200 7.26 -1.23 -21.09
N PHE A 201 6.84 -0.97 -19.85
CA PHE A 201 7.63 -0.31 -18.82
C PHE A 201 8.16 -1.37 -17.83
N PRO A 202 9.39 -1.87 -18.01
CA PRO A 202 9.96 -2.89 -17.13
C PRO A 202 10.24 -2.31 -15.74
N ASN A 203 10.30 -3.19 -14.73
CA ASN A 203 10.73 -2.79 -13.39
C ASN A 203 12.15 -2.22 -13.43
N TYR A 204 12.42 -1.23 -12.59
CA TYR A 204 13.76 -0.67 -12.45
C TYR A 204 14.71 -1.73 -11.85
N SER A 205 15.93 -1.78 -12.38
CA SER A 205 17.00 -2.58 -11.80
C SER A 205 17.66 -1.83 -10.63
N LYS A 206 18.46 -2.53 -9.82
CA LYS A 206 19.24 -1.90 -8.74
C LYS A 206 20.06 -0.67 -9.20
N PRO A 207 20.86 -0.74 -10.29
CA PRO A 207 21.59 0.45 -10.74
C PRO A 207 20.66 1.58 -11.22
N ASP A 208 19.49 1.25 -11.76
CA ASP A 208 18.50 2.26 -12.15
C ASP A 208 17.95 3.01 -10.92
N TYR A 209 17.61 2.30 -9.84
CA TYR A 209 17.16 2.92 -8.59
C TYR A 209 18.20 3.89 -8.04
N VAL A 210 19.46 3.48 -8.00
CA VAL A 210 20.56 4.32 -7.52
C VAL A 210 20.73 5.55 -8.43
N LYS A 211 20.64 5.38 -9.76
CA LYS A 211 20.75 6.48 -10.72
C LYS A 211 19.59 7.48 -10.60
N ILE A 212 18.36 7.00 -10.38
CA ILE A 212 17.18 7.84 -10.18
C ILE A 212 17.25 8.63 -8.87
N MET A 213 17.80 8.02 -7.81
CA MET A 213 17.90 8.64 -6.48
C MET A 213 19.11 9.58 -6.34
N ALA A 214 20.17 9.37 -7.13
CA ALA A 214 21.39 10.17 -7.10
C ALA A 214 21.19 11.70 -7.13
N PRO A 215 20.31 12.28 -7.99
CA PRO A 215 20.11 13.73 -8.03
C PRO A 215 19.36 14.28 -6.80
N SER A 216 18.56 13.47 -6.10
CA SER A 216 17.82 13.92 -4.91
C SER A 216 18.63 13.69 -3.64
N ILE A 217 19.71 14.46 -3.47
CA ILE A 217 20.54 14.43 -2.25
C ILE A 217 19.74 15.11 -1.11
N PRO A 218 19.56 14.47 0.06
CA PRO A 218 18.88 15.07 1.20
C PRO A 218 19.67 16.24 1.81
N ALA A 219 19.07 16.93 2.78
CA ALA A 219 19.66 18.07 3.46
C ALA A 219 21.12 17.83 3.91
N PRO A 220 22.00 18.84 3.79
CA PRO A 220 23.41 18.71 4.12
C PRO A 220 23.60 18.34 5.59
N VAL A 221 24.44 17.35 5.83
CA VAL A 221 24.80 16.89 7.18
C VAL A 221 25.95 17.76 7.69
N PRO A 222 25.92 18.23 8.96
CA PRO A 222 27.05 18.97 9.52
C PRO A 222 28.34 18.13 9.45
N ASN A 223 29.48 18.81 9.22
CA ASN A 223 30.82 18.21 9.08
C ASN A 223 31.09 17.39 7.80
N THR A 224 30.29 17.57 6.74
CA THR A 224 30.45 16.84 5.46
C THR A 224 30.63 17.79 4.28
N THR A 225 31.50 17.46 3.33
CA THR A 225 31.64 18.19 2.06
C THR A 225 30.63 17.71 1.01
N GLU A 226 30.32 18.53 -0.01
CA GLU A 226 29.42 18.10 -1.10
C GLU A 226 29.93 16.85 -1.83
N ASP A 227 31.24 16.70 -1.98
CA ASP A 227 31.85 15.54 -2.63
C ASP A 227 31.69 14.27 -1.80
N ASP A 228 31.81 14.39 -0.47
CA ASP A 228 31.55 13.26 0.43
C ASP A 228 30.07 12.87 0.43
N MET A 229 29.15 13.82 0.28
CA MET A 229 27.71 13.52 0.11
C MET A 229 27.41 12.81 -1.21
N LYS A 230 28.00 13.27 -2.33
CA LYS A 230 27.89 12.61 -3.64
C LYS A 230 28.48 11.21 -3.61
N PHE A 231 29.50 10.97 -2.79
CA PHE A 231 30.06 9.64 -2.56
C PHE A 231 29.14 8.75 -1.70
N LEU A 232 28.59 9.29 -0.60
CA LEU A 232 27.88 8.54 0.42
C LEU A 232 26.45 8.17 0.01
N TRP A 233 25.72 9.12 -0.60
CA TRP A 233 24.29 8.96 -0.89
C TRP A 233 23.95 7.80 -1.83
N PRO A 234 24.63 7.62 -2.99
CA PRO A 234 24.36 6.48 -3.88
C PRO A 234 24.68 5.13 -3.24
N ARG A 235 25.75 5.07 -2.42
CA ARG A 235 26.16 3.86 -1.69
C ARG A 235 25.15 3.49 -0.61
N PHE A 236 24.64 4.49 0.11
CA PHE A 236 23.56 4.32 1.07
C PHE A 236 22.29 3.82 0.38
N CYS A 237 21.85 4.44 -0.71
CA CYS A 237 20.67 4.00 -1.47
C CYS A 237 20.81 2.54 -1.94
N ALA A 238 22.00 2.14 -2.41
CA ALA A 238 22.29 0.76 -2.80
C ALA A 238 22.18 -0.21 -1.61
N ALA A 239 22.69 0.15 -0.44
CA ALA A 239 22.61 -0.67 0.77
C ALA A 239 21.17 -0.80 1.31
N VAL A 240 20.39 0.28 1.28
CA VAL A 240 18.96 0.26 1.64
C VAL A 240 18.17 -0.62 0.68
N HIS A 241 18.44 -0.52 -0.62
CA HIS A 241 17.84 -1.40 -1.61
C HIS A 241 18.20 -2.87 -1.34
N ASP A 242 19.46 -3.21 -1.06
CA ASP A 242 19.85 -4.60 -0.78
C ASP A 242 19.19 -5.15 0.49
N ALA A 243 19.02 -4.33 1.52
CA ALA A 243 18.38 -4.71 2.77
C ALA A 243 16.85 -4.90 2.62
N LEU A 244 16.17 -4.02 1.88
CA LEU A 244 14.70 -3.95 1.84
C LEU A 244 14.05 -4.53 0.55
N ALA A 245 14.84 -4.78 -0.51
CA ALA A 245 14.29 -5.30 -1.77
C ALA A 245 13.76 -6.73 -1.66
N VAL A 246 14.27 -7.51 -0.70
CA VAL A 246 13.77 -8.87 -0.41
C VAL A 246 12.40 -8.80 0.26
N SER A 247 12.17 -7.81 1.13
CA SER A 247 11.02 -7.76 2.04
C SER A 247 9.80 -7.00 1.52
N ALA A 248 9.94 -6.08 0.54
CA ALA A 248 8.86 -5.58 -0.36
C ALA A 248 9.17 -4.21 -1.02
N SER A 249 10.37 -3.62 -0.86
CA SER A 249 10.66 -2.27 -1.38
C SER A 249 10.95 -2.20 -2.89
N ARG A 250 10.25 -3.00 -3.71
CA ARG A 250 10.44 -3.02 -5.18
C ARG A 250 9.79 -1.83 -5.90
N THR A 251 9.35 -0.81 -5.18
CA THR A 251 8.75 0.40 -5.76
C THR A 251 9.57 1.62 -5.41
N LEU A 252 9.72 2.53 -6.37
CA LEU A 252 10.50 3.75 -6.20
C LEU A 252 10.00 4.63 -5.04
N PRO A 253 8.67 4.87 -4.85
CA PRO A 253 8.18 5.66 -3.72
C PRO A 253 8.46 5.01 -2.36
N ALA A 254 8.37 3.68 -2.25
CA ALA A 254 8.67 2.99 -1.00
C ALA A 254 10.16 3.09 -0.65
N LEU A 255 11.05 2.92 -1.65
CA LEU A 255 12.48 3.09 -1.47
C LEU A 255 12.83 4.52 -1.06
N ARG A 256 12.26 5.53 -1.73
CA ARG A 256 12.48 6.95 -1.37
C ARG A 256 12.08 7.21 0.08
N ARG A 257 10.87 6.81 0.49
CA ARG A 257 10.42 6.97 1.88
C ARG A 257 11.33 6.26 2.88
N ALA A 258 11.76 5.04 2.56
CA ALA A 258 12.69 4.30 3.42
C ALA A 258 14.03 5.04 3.56
N CYS A 259 14.59 5.53 2.46
CA CYS A 259 15.79 6.36 2.48
C CYS A 259 15.59 7.64 3.31
N ASP A 260 14.46 8.34 3.16
CA ASP A 260 14.17 9.57 3.91
C ASP A 260 14.09 9.32 5.43
N ILE A 261 13.52 8.19 5.85
CA ILE A 261 13.41 7.80 7.27
C ILE A 261 14.75 7.34 7.84
N LEU A 262 15.52 6.59 7.05
CA LEU A 262 16.78 5.98 7.49
C LEU A 262 17.97 6.93 7.40
N TRP A 263 17.93 7.93 6.51
CA TRP A 263 19.06 8.83 6.26
C TRP A 263 19.52 9.57 7.53
N PRO A 264 18.65 10.22 8.31
CA PRO A 264 19.08 10.91 9.54
C PRO A 264 19.69 9.95 10.58
N ARG A 265 19.19 8.71 10.65
CA ARG A 265 19.70 7.68 11.57
C ARG A 265 21.06 7.15 11.12
N PHE A 266 21.27 7.03 9.81
CA PHE A 266 22.52 6.60 9.20
C PHE A 266 23.62 7.67 9.33
N THR A 267 23.27 8.96 9.21
CA THR A 267 24.23 10.07 9.26
C THR A 267 24.45 10.63 10.67
N ALA A 268 23.69 10.20 11.67
CA ALA A 268 23.88 10.65 13.07
C ALA A 268 25.32 10.46 13.60
N PRO A 269 26.03 9.34 13.34
CA PRO A 269 27.43 9.18 13.73
C PRO A 269 28.40 10.12 12.98
N VAL A 270 28.06 10.52 11.74
CA VAL A 270 28.84 11.48 10.96
C VAL A 270 28.63 12.89 11.51
N ALA A 271 27.39 13.26 11.81
CA ALA A 271 27.05 14.53 12.43
C ALA A 271 27.70 14.68 13.82
N ALA A 272 27.80 13.60 14.59
CA ALA A 272 28.46 13.56 15.88
C ALA A 272 30.00 13.55 15.80
N GLY A 273 30.59 13.43 14.61
CA GLY A 273 32.04 13.38 14.41
C GLY A 273 32.70 12.07 14.86
N THR A 274 31.93 11.02 15.15
CA THR A 274 32.47 9.73 15.60
C THR A 274 33.04 8.90 14.45
N HIS A 275 32.49 9.07 13.25
CA HIS A 275 32.91 8.38 12.03
C HIS A 275 33.00 9.35 10.86
N GLY A 276 33.97 9.15 9.97
CA GLY A 276 34.11 9.94 8.75
C GLY A 276 33.10 9.54 7.68
N ALA A 277 32.71 10.49 6.81
CA ALA A 277 31.77 10.23 5.71
C ALA A 277 32.26 9.17 4.70
N ARG A 278 33.59 8.97 4.59
CA ARG A 278 34.19 7.94 3.73
C ARG A 278 34.32 6.56 4.38
N GLU A 279 34.09 6.44 5.69
CA GLU A 279 34.16 5.17 6.42
C GLU A 279 32.87 4.35 6.31
N PHE A 280 32.41 4.12 5.07
CA PHE A 280 31.09 3.55 4.78
C PHE A 280 30.85 2.18 5.46
N SER A 281 31.86 1.31 5.52
CA SER A 281 31.74 -0.01 6.16
C SER A 281 31.44 0.08 7.66
N LYS A 282 32.03 1.05 8.37
CA LYS A 282 31.77 1.26 9.81
C LYS A 282 30.37 1.80 10.04
N LEU A 283 29.93 2.75 9.20
CA LEU A 283 28.57 3.30 9.23
C LEU A 283 27.51 2.22 8.98
N LEU A 284 27.75 1.31 8.04
CA LEU A 284 26.85 0.18 7.78
C LEU A 284 26.71 -0.75 8.99
N ILE A 285 27.81 -1.04 9.69
CA ILE A 285 27.78 -1.89 10.89
C ILE A 285 26.92 -1.23 11.98
N HIS A 286 27.11 0.07 12.21
CA HIS A 286 26.31 0.82 13.18
C HIS A 286 24.83 0.89 12.80
N ALA A 287 24.53 1.09 11.51
CA ALA A 287 23.16 1.20 11.00
C ALA A 287 22.46 -0.14 10.76
N ARG A 288 23.15 -1.27 10.92
CA ARG A 288 22.63 -2.61 10.60
C ARG A 288 21.30 -2.92 11.29
N VAL A 289 21.16 -2.56 12.56
CA VAL A 289 19.91 -2.80 13.33
C VAL A 289 18.75 -2.02 12.73
N HIS A 290 19.00 -0.81 12.23
CA HIS A 290 17.97 0.01 11.59
C HIS A 290 17.62 -0.46 10.17
N LEU A 291 18.60 -1.00 9.43
CA LEU A 291 18.37 -1.56 8.09
C LEU A 291 17.61 -2.89 8.11
N GLN A 292 17.64 -3.61 9.24
CA GLN A 292 16.89 -4.86 9.45
C GLN A 292 15.45 -4.61 9.95
N ASP A 293 15.10 -3.37 10.27
CA ASP A 293 13.79 -3.01 10.77
C ASP A 293 12.76 -2.89 9.62
N GLU A 294 12.05 -3.99 9.35
CA GLU A 294 11.02 -4.05 8.32
C GLU A 294 9.78 -3.20 8.63
N SER A 295 9.62 -2.74 9.89
CA SER A 295 8.48 -1.89 10.27
C SER A 295 8.45 -0.56 9.53
N ILE A 296 9.60 -0.11 9.03
CA ILE A 296 9.76 1.12 8.24
C ILE A 296 9.01 1.07 6.91
N LEU A 297 8.78 -0.12 6.36
CA LEU A 297 8.03 -0.31 5.11
C LEU A 297 6.52 -0.16 5.29
N ASN A 298 6.02 -0.32 6.52
CA ASN A 298 4.60 -0.16 6.81
C ASN A 298 4.31 1.32 7.08
N PRO A 299 3.52 2.01 6.22
CA PRO A 299 3.08 3.34 6.54
C PRO A 299 2.10 3.25 7.72
N SER A 300 2.60 3.38 8.95
CA SER A 300 1.73 3.54 10.10
C SER A 300 0.97 4.86 9.92
N ILE A 301 -0.37 4.79 10.01
CA ILE A 301 -1.26 5.96 9.93
C ILE A 301 -0.92 7.00 11.02
N ILE A 302 -0.17 6.59 12.04
CA ILE A 302 0.37 7.45 13.10
C ILE A 302 1.86 7.70 12.80
N ALA A 303 2.23 8.96 12.59
CA ALA A 303 3.62 9.38 12.47
C ALA A 303 4.43 8.90 13.69
N LEU A 304 5.52 8.17 13.45
CA LEU A 304 6.50 7.85 14.50
C LEU A 304 6.98 9.16 15.13
N ARG A 305 6.60 9.43 16.38
CA ARG A 305 7.19 10.53 17.16
C ARG A 305 8.70 10.30 17.24
N PRO A 306 9.54 11.32 16.98
CA PRO A 306 10.97 11.22 17.25
C PRO A 306 11.17 10.78 18.70
N THR A 307 12.05 9.80 18.91
CA THR A 307 12.34 9.23 20.22
C THR A 307 12.74 10.34 21.20
N ALA A 308 12.21 10.28 22.42
CA ALA A 308 12.46 11.24 23.51
C ALA A 308 13.94 11.39 23.91
N ASN A 309 14.85 10.60 23.32
CA ASN A 309 16.29 10.72 23.55
C ASN A 309 16.92 11.95 22.88
N ALA A 310 16.23 12.61 21.94
CA ALA A 310 16.69 13.88 21.37
C ALA A 310 16.39 15.10 22.27
N ALA A 311 15.41 15.00 23.18
CA ALA A 311 15.05 16.10 24.09
C ALA A 311 16.05 16.25 25.25
N ASN A 312 16.77 15.18 25.63
CA ASN A 312 17.75 15.22 26.72
C ASN A 312 19.14 15.69 26.29
N ALA A 313 19.39 15.88 24.98
CA ALA A 313 20.66 16.41 24.47
C ALA A 313 20.67 17.96 24.34
N ALA A 314 19.51 18.61 24.46
CA ALA A 314 19.38 20.06 24.29
C ALA A 314 19.56 20.89 25.58
N ASN A 315 19.72 20.24 26.75
CA ASN A 315 19.79 20.92 28.05
C ASN A 315 21.18 20.87 28.72
N THR A 316 22.27 20.92 27.94
CA THR A 316 23.63 21.04 28.49
C THR A 316 24.48 22.06 27.73
N SER A 317 24.11 23.33 27.78
CA SER A 317 25.04 24.46 27.62
C SER A 317 24.37 25.81 27.91
N SER A 318 24.43 26.27 29.17
CA SER A 318 24.67 27.68 29.53
C SER A 318 24.68 27.85 31.05
N SER A 319 25.87 28.01 31.60
CA SER A 319 26.11 28.62 32.91
C SER A 319 26.53 30.08 32.73
N THR A 320 26.43 30.85 33.82
CA THR A 320 26.70 32.30 34.06
C THR A 320 25.47 33.21 33.93
N THR A 321 25.02 34.01 34.92
CA THR A 321 25.65 34.47 36.17
C THR A 321 24.63 35.05 37.17
N ALA A 322 24.97 34.96 38.47
CA ALA A 322 24.76 35.93 39.55
C ALA A 322 23.56 35.82 40.54
N THR A 323 23.93 35.55 41.81
CA THR A 323 23.51 36.18 43.10
C THR A 323 22.04 36.08 43.54
N THR A 324 21.64 35.73 44.77
CA THR A 324 22.26 35.72 46.12
C THR A 324 21.30 35.06 47.12
N THR A 325 21.83 34.47 48.21
CA THR A 325 21.25 34.30 49.59
C THR A 325 19.96 33.43 49.75
N THR A 326 19.78 32.44 50.64
CA THR A 326 20.29 32.10 51.99
C THR A 326 19.87 30.66 52.39
N THR A 327 20.83 29.82 52.85
CA THR A 327 20.84 28.90 54.03
C THR A 327 19.70 27.88 54.37
N PRO A 328 19.97 26.81 55.18
CA PRO A 328 19.80 25.41 54.74
C PRO A 328 18.95 24.50 55.67
N SER A 329 18.60 23.27 55.25
CA SER A 329 18.51 22.13 56.19
C SER A 329 18.55 20.74 55.52
N LYS A 330 19.46 19.90 56.06
CA LYS A 330 19.48 18.43 56.30
C LYS A 330 18.41 17.57 55.56
N GLY A 331 18.70 16.41 54.97
CA GLY A 331 19.88 15.54 54.97
C GLY A 331 19.51 14.15 54.41
N GLN A 332 20.50 13.25 54.42
CA GLN A 332 20.43 11.78 54.25
C GLN A 332 20.49 11.18 52.83
N THR A 333 21.67 10.65 52.53
CA THR A 333 21.95 9.37 51.84
C THR A 333 21.10 8.21 52.43
N PRO A 334 20.85 7.06 51.73
CA PRO A 334 21.89 6.33 50.99
C PRO A 334 21.46 5.45 49.79
N THR A 335 22.49 4.79 49.24
CA THR A 335 22.51 3.45 48.65
C THR A 335 22.10 3.22 47.19
N ARG A 336 23.17 2.95 46.45
CA ARG A 336 23.33 2.35 45.13
C ARG A 336 22.98 0.86 45.18
N THR A 337 22.02 0.40 44.36
CA THR A 337 21.98 -0.99 43.87
C THR A 337 21.65 -1.01 42.39
N THR A 338 22.61 -1.57 41.66
CA THR A 338 22.63 -1.80 40.22
C THR A 338 21.66 -2.90 39.82
N ALA A 339 20.72 -2.60 38.92
CA ALA A 339 19.99 -3.61 38.14
C ALA A 339 20.13 -3.26 36.65
N LYS A 340 20.75 -4.18 35.90
CA LYS A 340 20.91 -4.15 34.44
C LYS A 340 19.53 -4.08 33.78
N ALA A 341 19.23 -2.97 33.09
CA ALA A 341 18.09 -2.87 32.19
C ALA A 341 18.44 -3.50 30.84
N VAL A 342 17.75 -4.58 30.50
CA VAL A 342 17.68 -5.15 29.15
C VAL A 342 16.82 -4.21 28.29
N PRO A 343 17.24 -3.79 27.08
CA PRO A 343 16.46 -2.85 26.29
C PRO A 343 15.24 -3.56 25.67
N THR A 344 14.05 -3.24 26.18
CA THR A 344 12.78 -3.68 25.61
C THR A 344 12.52 -2.92 24.31
N GLN A 345 12.31 -3.67 23.23
CA GLN A 345 11.88 -3.18 21.92
C GLN A 345 10.59 -2.35 22.07
N GLN A 346 10.64 -1.07 21.68
CA GLN A 346 9.47 -0.20 21.65
C GLN A 346 8.65 -0.51 20.38
N THR A 347 7.72 -1.45 20.50
CA THR A 347 6.68 -1.71 19.52
C THR A 347 5.59 -0.63 19.61
N THR A 348 4.87 -0.41 18.50
CA THR A 348 3.66 0.41 18.38
C THR A 348 2.72 0.29 19.59
N PRO A 349 1.85 1.27 19.91
CA PRO A 349 0.87 1.12 20.98
C PRO A 349 0.09 -0.17 20.75
N ASP A 350 0.36 -1.17 21.59
CA ASP A 350 -0.22 -2.51 21.47
C ASP A 350 -1.75 -2.34 21.56
N LEU A 351 -2.51 -3.05 20.74
CA LEU A 351 -3.97 -3.02 20.77
C LEU A 351 -4.48 -3.29 22.21
N ALA A 352 -3.72 -4.07 22.97
CA ALA A 352 -3.90 -4.29 24.40
C ALA A 352 -3.96 -3.01 25.26
N SER A 353 -3.18 -1.97 24.92
CA SER A 353 -3.15 -0.68 25.64
C SER A 353 -4.30 0.26 25.27
N LEU A 354 -4.93 0.05 24.11
CA LEU A 354 -5.98 0.91 23.57
C LEU A 354 -7.40 0.39 23.89
N LEU A 355 -7.53 -0.88 24.27
CA LEU A 355 -8.81 -1.52 24.52
C LEU A 355 -9.20 -1.51 26.01
N PRO A 356 -10.44 -1.12 26.36
CA PRO A 356 -10.98 -1.34 27.70
C PRO A 356 -10.91 -2.80 28.11
N THR A 357 -10.75 -3.09 29.40
CA THR A 357 -10.61 -4.45 29.93
C THR A 357 -11.74 -5.38 29.49
N THR A 358 -12.99 -4.90 29.48
CA THR A 358 -14.13 -5.69 29.01
C THR A 358 -14.04 -6.03 27.52
N ALA A 359 -13.58 -5.10 26.68
CA ALA A 359 -13.39 -5.33 25.25
C ALA A 359 -12.27 -6.36 25.00
N ARG A 360 -11.19 -6.31 25.79
CA ARG A 360 -10.12 -7.31 25.77
C ARG A 360 -10.65 -8.70 26.13
N LEU A 361 -11.45 -8.83 27.19
CA LEU A 361 -12.05 -10.10 27.60
C LEU A 361 -13.04 -10.66 26.57
N LEU A 362 -13.88 -9.80 25.97
CA LEU A 362 -14.78 -10.20 24.89
C LEU A 362 -14.00 -10.71 23.67
N LEU A 363 -12.86 -10.09 23.36
CA LEU A 363 -11.98 -10.52 22.28
C LEU A 363 -11.40 -11.92 22.54
N LEU A 364 -10.94 -12.16 23.77
CA LEU A 364 -10.40 -13.47 24.18
C LEU A 364 -11.50 -14.55 24.14
N ALA A 365 -12.69 -14.26 24.67
CA ALA A 365 -13.83 -15.18 24.64
C ALA A 365 -14.27 -15.51 23.20
N ALA A 366 -14.28 -14.52 22.31
CA ALA A 366 -14.57 -14.72 20.89
C ALA A 366 -13.50 -15.58 20.19
N TYR A 367 -12.22 -15.42 20.56
CA TYR A 367 -11.13 -16.25 20.02
C TYR A 367 -11.27 -17.70 20.48
N LEU A 368 -11.53 -17.93 21.77
CA LEU A 368 -11.77 -19.27 22.33
C LEU A 368 -13.02 -19.91 21.71
N ALA A 369 -14.10 -19.16 21.52
CA ALA A 369 -15.28 -19.64 20.81
C ALA A 369 -14.97 -20.03 19.35
N SER A 370 -14.10 -19.29 18.66
CA SER A 370 -13.71 -19.62 17.29
C SER A 370 -12.83 -20.87 17.20
N HIS A 371 -11.83 -21.01 18.07
CA HIS A 371 -10.83 -22.07 17.94
C HIS A 371 -11.15 -23.34 18.72
N ASN A 372 -11.90 -23.28 19.82
CA ASN A 372 -12.35 -24.47 20.55
C ASN A 372 -13.65 -25.01 19.96
N ALA A 373 -13.78 -26.33 19.87
CA ALA A 373 -15.03 -26.97 19.44
C ALA A 373 -16.03 -27.02 20.62
N THR A 374 -17.33 -26.91 20.32
CA THR A 374 -18.42 -26.88 21.31
C THR A 374 -18.39 -28.03 22.32
N ARG A 375 -17.92 -29.21 21.89
CA ARG A 375 -17.78 -30.40 22.74
C ARG A 375 -16.84 -30.23 23.94
N HIS A 376 -15.93 -29.25 23.87
CA HIS A 376 -14.94 -29.01 24.91
C HIS A 376 -15.33 -27.91 25.89
N ASP A 377 -16.39 -27.16 25.62
CA ASP A 377 -16.76 -26.00 26.43
C ASP A 377 -17.12 -26.40 27.87
N LEU A 378 -17.83 -27.52 28.03
CA LEU A 378 -18.14 -28.06 29.36
C LEU A 378 -16.89 -28.46 30.13
N ALA A 379 -15.84 -28.96 29.47
CA ALA A 379 -14.61 -29.35 30.17
C ALA A 379 -13.76 -28.13 30.57
N LEU A 380 -13.82 -27.05 29.79
CA LEU A 380 -12.99 -25.85 29.99
C LEU A 380 -13.65 -24.78 30.86
N PHE A 381 -14.98 -24.59 30.73
CA PHE A 381 -15.68 -23.43 31.29
C PHE A 381 -16.76 -23.79 32.30
N SER A 382 -16.99 -25.09 32.59
CA SER A 382 -17.94 -25.46 33.65
C SER A 382 -17.29 -25.35 35.02
N THR A 383 -17.88 -24.54 35.90
CA THR A 383 -17.52 -24.49 37.33
C THR A 383 -18.13 -25.63 38.14
N TYR A 384 -19.00 -26.42 37.52
CA TYR A 384 -19.68 -27.55 38.16
C TYR A 384 -18.91 -28.85 37.89
N HIS A 385 -18.54 -29.57 38.95
CA HIS A 385 -18.01 -30.93 38.80
C HIS A 385 -19.10 -31.83 38.18
N HIS A 386 -19.00 -32.09 36.88
CA HIS A 386 -19.76 -33.15 36.25
C HIS A 386 -19.26 -34.50 36.78
N GLY A 387 -19.84 -34.94 37.90
CA GLY A 387 -19.66 -36.27 38.45
C GLY A 387 -19.84 -37.30 37.34
N ARG A 388 -18.82 -38.17 37.20
CA ARG A 388 -18.72 -39.33 36.28
C ARG A 388 -19.84 -39.41 35.25
N ARG A 389 -19.49 -39.12 33.99
CA ARG A 389 -20.21 -39.51 32.77
C ARG A 389 -20.96 -40.82 33.02
N LYS A 390 -22.29 -40.76 33.21
CA LYS A 390 -23.14 -41.95 33.31
C LYS A 390 -22.89 -42.74 32.03
N ARG A 391 -22.06 -43.79 32.12
CA ARG A 391 -22.05 -44.85 31.12
C ARG A 391 -23.48 -45.34 31.06
N ARG A 392 -24.15 -45.07 29.93
CA ARG A 392 -25.41 -45.70 29.56
C ARG A 392 -25.13 -47.20 29.57
N GLY A 393 -25.54 -47.85 30.65
CA GLY A 393 -25.34 -49.28 30.86
C GLY A 393 -26.30 -50.10 30.01
N GLY A 394 -25.86 -51.29 29.64
CA GLY A 394 -26.72 -52.40 29.23
C GLY A 394 -26.26 -53.10 27.96
N GLY A 395 -25.69 -54.31 28.10
CA GLY A 395 -25.66 -55.29 27.02
C GLY A 395 -24.39 -56.13 26.92
N PHE A 396 -24.34 -57.24 27.65
CA PHE A 396 -23.37 -58.33 27.54
C PHE A 396 -23.28 -58.90 26.10
N ALA A 397 -22.06 -59.00 25.55
CA ALA A 397 -21.66 -60.04 24.60
C ALA A 397 -20.13 -60.25 24.67
N ALA A 398 -19.74 -61.53 24.74
CA ALA A 398 -18.42 -62.08 25.09
C ALA A 398 -17.21 -61.60 24.24
N PRO A 399 -15.96 -61.79 24.71
CA PRO A 399 -14.77 -61.42 23.96
C PRO A 399 -14.50 -62.47 22.88
N ARG A 400 -14.68 -62.11 21.62
CA ARG A 400 -14.14 -62.89 20.50
C ARG A 400 -12.96 -62.15 19.89
N SER A 401 -11.80 -62.78 20.04
CA SER A 401 -10.62 -62.61 19.21
C SER A 401 -11.01 -62.44 17.73
N GLY A 402 -10.46 -61.43 17.07
CA GLY A 402 -10.76 -61.15 15.68
C GLY A 402 -10.32 -59.75 15.26
N THR A 403 -9.06 -59.65 14.87
CA THR A 403 -8.52 -58.74 13.84
C THR A 403 -9.52 -57.76 13.21
N GLY A 404 -9.52 -56.53 13.69
CA GLY A 404 -10.27 -55.43 13.10
C GLY A 404 -9.69 -54.12 13.58
N ARG A 405 -8.71 -53.60 12.83
CA ARG A 405 -8.05 -52.31 13.02
C ARG A 405 -9.09 -51.24 13.39
N GLY A 406 -9.17 -50.93 14.69
CA GLY A 406 -9.74 -49.68 15.16
C GLY A 406 -8.94 -48.56 14.50
N ALA A 407 -9.54 -47.93 13.50
CA ALA A 407 -9.05 -46.70 12.92
C ALA A 407 -9.06 -45.64 14.03
N LYS A 408 -8.00 -45.63 14.84
CA LYS A 408 -7.57 -44.43 15.55
C LYS A 408 -7.39 -43.41 14.45
N GLN A 409 -8.37 -42.51 14.30
CA GLN A 409 -8.21 -41.31 13.51
C GLN A 409 -7.03 -40.56 14.12
N GLN A 410 -5.85 -40.84 13.61
CA GLN A 410 -4.70 -39.99 13.78
C GLN A 410 -5.03 -38.72 13.01
N HIS A 411 -5.74 -37.83 13.69
CA HIS A 411 -5.88 -36.45 13.29
C HIS A 411 -4.43 -35.96 13.13
N ARG A 412 -3.96 -35.76 11.88
CA ARG A 412 -2.78 -34.93 11.66
C ARG A 412 -3.10 -33.64 12.39
N LYS A 413 -2.39 -33.37 13.49
CA LYS A 413 -2.58 -32.19 14.33
C LYS A 413 -2.15 -30.99 13.50
N ILE A 414 -3.03 -30.54 12.61
CA ILE A 414 -2.91 -29.21 12.02
C ILE A 414 -3.10 -28.28 13.21
N ALA A 415 -2.07 -27.52 13.54
CA ALA A 415 -2.17 -26.52 14.61
C ALA A 415 -3.38 -25.65 14.30
N ARG A 416 -4.41 -25.70 15.17
CA ARG A 416 -5.67 -24.99 14.95
C ARG A 416 -5.49 -23.47 14.89
N LYS A 417 -4.33 -22.99 15.36
CA LYS A 417 -3.82 -21.62 15.21
C LYS A 417 -3.53 -21.21 13.75
N LEU A 418 -3.19 -22.18 12.89
CA LEU A 418 -2.96 -21.99 11.46
C LEU A 418 -4.25 -22.18 10.63
N LEU A 419 -5.32 -22.67 11.25
CA LEU A 419 -6.61 -22.83 10.61
C LEU A 419 -7.39 -21.51 10.74
N GLY A 420 -8.08 -21.09 9.68
CA GLY A 420 -8.90 -19.89 9.70
C GLY A 420 -9.97 -19.93 10.80
N ALA A 421 -10.31 -18.78 11.36
CA ALA A 421 -11.30 -18.65 12.42
C ALA A 421 -12.64 -19.32 12.05
N HIS A 422 -13.15 -20.20 12.91
CA HIS A 422 -14.43 -20.85 12.68
C HIS A 422 -15.59 -19.94 13.09
N ALA A 423 -16.74 -20.17 12.44
CA ALA A 423 -17.97 -19.51 12.82
C ALA A 423 -18.50 -20.03 14.16
N PHE A 424 -18.88 -19.14 15.06
CA PHE A 424 -19.50 -19.45 16.35
C PHE A 424 -20.81 -18.68 16.53
N VAL A 425 -21.68 -19.16 17.42
CA VAL A 425 -22.94 -18.51 17.77
C VAL A 425 -22.70 -17.47 18.87
N LEU A 426 -23.37 -16.33 18.81
CA LEU A 426 -23.19 -15.24 19.78
C LEU A 426 -23.45 -15.69 21.22
N GLU A 427 -24.52 -16.47 21.44
CA GLU A 427 -24.89 -16.99 22.76
C GLU A 427 -23.76 -17.83 23.39
N ARG A 428 -23.08 -18.64 22.57
CA ARG A 428 -21.93 -19.43 23.03
C ARG A 428 -20.76 -18.55 23.46
N MET A 429 -20.47 -17.50 22.70
CA MET A 429 -19.39 -16.56 23.06
C MET A 429 -19.72 -15.79 24.34
N LEU A 430 -20.97 -15.35 24.50
CA LEU A 430 -21.43 -14.70 25.73
C LEU A 430 -21.39 -15.64 26.94
N ALA A 431 -21.71 -16.92 26.75
CA ALA A 431 -21.58 -17.92 27.81
C ALA A 431 -20.11 -18.13 28.24
N ILE A 432 -19.19 -18.23 27.27
CA ILE A 432 -17.74 -18.30 27.54
C ILE A 432 -17.28 -17.02 28.25
N PHE A 433 -17.69 -15.85 27.76
CA PHE A 433 -17.38 -14.56 28.39
C PHE A 433 -17.89 -14.48 29.82
N ALA A 434 -19.12 -14.94 30.10
CA ALA A 434 -19.67 -14.94 31.46
C ALA A 434 -18.89 -15.84 32.41
N ALA A 435 -18.44 -17.02 31.95
CA ALA A 435 -17.60 -17.93 32.73
C ALA A 435 -16.22 -17.31 33.02
N VAL A 436 -15.61 -16.72 32.00
CA VAL A 436 -14.25 -16.18 32.04
C VAL A 436 -14.17 -14.83 32.77
N ARG A 437 -15.20 -13.99 32.68
CA ARG A 437 -15.24 -12.68 33.34
C ARG A 437 -15.16 -12.78 34.87
N ALA A 438 -15.71 -13.86 35.45
CA ALA A 438 -15.66 -14.07 36.90
C ALA A 438 -14.23 -14.34 37.40
N GLU A 439 -13.37 -14.92 36.56
CA GLU A 439 -11.99 -15.24 36.89
C GLU A 439 -11.00 -14.12 36.48
N TRP A 440 -11.30 -13.37 35.41
CA TRP A 440 -10.31 -12.48 34.77
C TRP A 440 -10.63 -10.98 34.87
N ALA A 441 -11.72 -10.56 35.53
CA ALA A 441 -12.10 -9.15 35.61
C ALA A 441 -12.13 -8.61 37.04
N ASP A 442 -11.42 -7.51 37.27
CA ASP A 442 -11.67 -6.57 38.36
C ASP A 442 -12.01 -5.20 37.71
N GLY A 443 -13.30 -4.83 37.73
CA GLY A 443 -13.80 -3.53 37.20
C GLY A 443 -14.23 -3.51 35.73
N GLY A 444 -15.50 -3.14 35.51
CA GLY A 444 -16.18 -3.17 34.20
C GLY A 444 -16.23 -1.84 33.44
N GLY A 445 -16.28 -1.94 32.11
CA GLY A 445 -16.59 -0.84 31.20
C GLY A 445 -16.66 -1.32 29.75
N GLY A 446 -17.86 -1.37 29.17
CA GLY A 446 -18.12 -1.88 27.82
C GLY A 446 -17.87 -0.83 26.73
N ALA A 447 -17.09 -1.21 25.71
CA ALA A 447 -16.99 -0.47 24.45
C ALA A 447 -17.13 -1.45 23.28
N THR A 448 -17.97 -1.10 22.31
CA THR A 448 -18.18 -1.86 21.08
C THR A 448 -17.18 -1.41 20.01
N LEU A 449 -16.19 -2.26 19.71
CA LEU A 449 -15.32 -2.12 18.55
C LEU A 449 -15.58 -3.27 17.57
N ARG A 450 -15.51 -2.98 16.27
CA ARG A 450 -15.78 -3.90 15.13
C ARG A 450 -14.71 -5.00 14.99
N LEU A 451 -14.41 -5.75 16.05
CA LEU A 451 -13.45 -6.87 16.06
C LEU A 451 -14.12 -8.22 15.72
N LEU A 452 -15.44 -8.23 15.55
CA LEU A 452 -16.27 -9.39 15.21
C LEU A 452 -16.93 -9.17 13.84
N VAL A 453 -16.77 -10.14 12.94
CA VAL A 453 -17.36 -10.10 11.59
C VAL A 453 -18.45 -11.17 11.51
N ARG A 454 -19.70 -10.77 11.22
CA ARG A 454 -20.79 -11.72 10.97
C ARG A 454 -20.55 -12.46 9.66
N VAL A 455 -20.88 -13.75 9.64
CA VAL A 455 -20.82 -14.58 8.43
C VAL A 455 -22.22 -14.97 8.01
N GLY A 456 -22.66 -14.39 6.90
CA GLY A 456 -23.97 -14.61 6.28
C GLY A 456 -24.48 -13.35 5.59
N VAL A 457 -25.13 -13.50 4.44
CA VAL A 457 -25.77 -12.41 3.71
C VAL A 457 -27.17 -12.21 4.30
N SER A 458 -27.43 -11.03 4.86
CA SER A 458 -28.74 -10.52 5.27
C SER A 458 -29.45 -11.25 6.44
N GLY A 459 -29.59 -10.55 7.56
CA GLY A 459 -30.42 -10.95 8.71
C GLY A 459 -30.26 -9.95 9.86
N ASP A 460 -31.29 -9.81 10.72
CA ASP A 460 -31.28 -8.90 11.87
C ASP A 460 -30.15 -9.25 12.87
N VAL A 461 -29.62 -8.26 13.59
CA VAL A 461 -28.55 -8.42 14.61
C VAL A 461 -29.05 -9.26 15.79
N THR A 462 -30.36 -9.29 15.99
CA THR A 462 -31.07 -10.02 17.06
C THR A 462 -31.29 -11.50 16.77
N ASP A 463 -30.95 -11.99 15.58
CA ASP A 463 -31.19 -13.37 15.19
C ASP A 463 -30.32 -14.35 16.01
N ARG A 464 -30.98 -15.20 16.80
CA ARG A 464 -30.35 -16.21 17.67
C ARG A 464 -29.47 -17.19 16.89
N GLY A 465 -29.73 -17.38 15.60
CA GLY A 465 -28.94 -18.25 14.70
C GLY A 465 -27.70 -17.59 14.07
N GLY A 466 -27.46 -16.30 14.33
CA GLY A 466 -26.38 -15.53 13.73
C GLY A 466 -25.00 -16.14 13.98
N LYS A 467 -24.27 -16.45 12.89
CA LYS A 467 -22.89 -16.94 12.93
C LYS A 467 -21.90 -15.79 12.87
N TRP A 468 -20.96 -15.78 13.80
CA TRP A 468 -19.91 -14.76 13.93
C TRP A 468 -18.54 -15.39 13.75
N ARG A 469 -17.59 -14.64 13.19
CA ARG A 469 -16.17 -15.02 13.10
C ARG A 469 -15.31 -13.90 13.68
N ILE A 470 -14.23 -14.30 14.36
CA ILE A 470 -13.20 -13.38 14.78
C ILE A 470 -12.25 -13.12 13.61
N ASN A 471 -11.85 -11.86 13.43
CA ASN A 471 -10.88 -11.46 12.41
C ASN A 471 -9.60 -10.90 13.07
N VAL A 472 -9.07 -11.65 14.02
CA VAL A 472 -7.89 -11.26 14.81
C VAL A 472 -6.93 -12.45 14.86
N GLY A 473 -5.66 -12.17 14.56
CA GLY A 473 -4.59 -13.17 14.56
C GLY A 473 -4.14 -13.56 15.98
N TRP A 474 -3.48 -14.71 16.07
CA TRP A 474 -2.97 -15.28 17.32
C TRP A 474 -2.04 -14.32 18.09
N ASP A 475 -1.14 -13.62 17.39
CA ASP A 475 -0.13 -12.77 18.05
C ASP A 475 -0.77 -11.59 18.81
N VAL A 476 -1.84 -11.01 18.23
CA VAL A 476 -2.62 -9.95 18.86
C VAL A 476 -3.37 -10.48 20.09
N ILE A 477 -3.99 -11.66 19.97
CA ILE A 477 -4.71 -12.30 21.09
C ILE A 477 -3.76 -12.65 22.22
N ARG A 478 -2.54 -13.10 21.90
CA ARG A 478 -1.50 -13.39 22.89
C ARG A 478 -1.04 -12.13 23.61
N GLY A 479 -0.85 -11.02 22.90
CA GLY A 479 -0.55 -9.72 23.49
C GLY A 479 -1.67 -9.23 24.43
N VAL A 480 -2.92 -9.32 23.96
CA VAL A 480 -4.11 -8.97 24.75
C VAL A 480 -4.25 -9.84 26.00
N GLY A 481 -4.02 -11.15 25.89
CA GLY A 481 -4.03 -12.07 27.04
C GLY A 481 -2.98 -11.72 28.08
N ARG A 482 -1.72 -11.53 27.66
CA ARG A 482 -0.63 -11.10 28.55
C ARG A 482 -0.91 -9.77 29.25
N SER A 483 -1.58 -8.83 28.59
CA SER A 483 -1.95 -7.55 29.19
C SER A 483 -2.98 -7.63 30.32
N ILE A 484 -3.69 -8.76 30.44
CA ILE A 484 -4.63 -9.07 31.53
C ILE A 484 -4.04 -10.14 32.47
N GLY A 485 -2.81 -10.60 32.21
CA GLY A 485 -2.17 -11.66 32.99
C GLY A 485 -2.68 -13.08 32.68
N VAL A 486 -3.28 -13.28 31.51
CA VAL A 486 -3.88 -14.57 31.11
C VAL A 486 -3.06 -15.23 30.01
N GLU A 487 -2.66 -16.48 30.25
CA GLU A 487 -2.01 -17.33 29.27
C GLU A 487 -3.05 -18.06 28.40
N VAL A 488 -3.48 -17.42 27.31
CA VAL A 488 -4.52 -17.95 26.40
C VAL A 488 -4.14 -19.32 25.78
N GLU A 489 -2.86 -19.69 25.80
CA GLU A 489 -2.36 -20.99 25.31
C GLU A 489 -2.92 -22.18 26.10
N GLU A 490 -3.13 -22.01 27.41
CA GLU A 490 -3.66 -23.07 28.29
C GLU A 490 -5.14 -23.38 28.01
N TRP A 491 -5.84 -22.42 27.42
CA TRP A 491 -7.27 -22.50 27.14
C TRP A 491 -7.57 -23.04 25.74
N LEU A 492 -6.55 -23.28 24.90
CA LEU A 492 -6.70 -23.81 23.56
C LEU A 492 -6.47 -25.32 23.52
N ILE A 493 -7.40 -26.04 22.89
CA ILE A 493 -7.29 -27.50 22.72
C ILE A 493 -6.84 -27.83 21.29
N ASP A 494 -5.68 -28.49 21.20
CA ASP A 494 -5.05 -28.96 19.96
C ASP A 494 -5.86 -30.00 19.18
#